data_AF-A0A4S2S086-F1
#
_entry.id   AF-A0A4S2S086-F1
#
_cell.length_a   1.000
_cell.length_b   1.000
_cell.length_c   1.000
_cell.angle_alpha   90.00
_cell.angle_beta   90.00
_cell.angle_gamma   90.00
#
_symmetry.space_group_name_H-M   'P 1'
#
loop_
_entity.id
_entity.type
_entity.pdbx_description
1 polymer ?
#
loop_
_entity_poly.entity_id
_entity_poly.type
_entity_poly.pdbx_seq_one_letter_code
_entity_poly.pdbx_strand_id
1 'polypeptide(L)' 'MTSALTANLPGNPRNPAGLIAHRLTAQLPPSLPPLARRTQFVPPDAFQTCEKCDRVFRAPTPGTCKGCAPA' A
#
# COMPACT_ATOMS: atom_id res chain seq x y z
N MET A 1 4.73 -4.37 15.34
CA MET A 1 3.42 -5.06 15.50
C MET A 1 3.18 -5.54 16.94
N THR A 2 4.22 -5.87 17.71
CA THR A 2 4.12 -6.37 19.09
C THR A 2 3.53 -5.35 20.08
N SER A 3 3.76 -4.05 19.89
CA SER A 3 3.27 -3.00 20.80
C SER A 3 1.74 -2.97 20.95
N ALA A 4 0.98 -3.35 19.93
CA ALA A 4 -0.48 -3.43 20.04
C ALA A 4 -0.92 -4.48 21.09
N LEU A 5 -0.14 -5.55 21.24
CA LEU A 5 -0.42 -6.67 22.13
C LEU A 5 0.09 -6.41 23.55
N THR A 6 1.24 -5.76 23.68
CA THR A 6 1.98 -5.62 24.94
C THR A 6 2.01 -4.22 25.53
N ALA A 7 1.43 -3.20 24.88
CA ALA A 7 1.31 -1.87 25.46
C ALA A 7 0.16 -1.79 26.48
N ASN A 8 0.33 -0.93 27.48
CA ASN A 8 -0.66 -0.64 28.52
C ASN A 8 -1.14 -1.90 29.27
N LEU A 9 -0.22 -2.83 29.53
CA LEU A 9 -0.52 -4.01 30.34
C LEU A 9 -0.75 -3.59 31.79
N PRO A 10 -1.68 -4.24 32.51
CA PRO A 10 -1.74 -4.12 33.96
C PRO A 10 -0.44 -4.65 34.57
N GLY A 11 -0.01 -4.10 35.71
CA GLY A 11 1.30 -4.41 36.30
C GLY A 11 1.55 -5.90 36.57
N ASN A 12 0.50 -6.69 36.86
CA ASN A 12 0.58 -8.15 36.94
C ASN A 12 -0.69 -8.79 36.37
N PRO A 13 -0.73 -9.16 35.08
CA PRO A 13 -1.90 -9.77 34.48
C PRO A 13 -2.11 -11.18 35.04
N ARG A 14 -3.29 -11.43 35.61
CA ARG A 14 -3.67 -12.75 36.15
C ARG A 14 -3.62 -13.88 35.11
N ASN A 15 -3.88 -13.56 33.84
CA ASN A 15 -3.78 -14.49 32.71
C ASN A 15 -3.22 -13.76 31.48
N PRO A 16 -1.90 -13.74 31.29
CA PRO A 16 -1.29 -13.03 30.16
C PRO A 16 -1.70 -13.63 28.81
N ALA A 17 -1.77 -14.96 28.69
CA ALA A 17 -2.16 -15.61 27.44
C ALA A 17 -3.60 -15.26 27.02
N GLY A 18 -4.54 -15.26 27.98
CA GLY A 18 -5.93 -14.88 27.73
C GLY A 18 -6.08 -13.41 27.33
N LEU A 19 -5.28 -12.51 27.91
CA LEU A 19 -5.25 -11.10 27.52
C LEU A 19 -4.80 -10.94 26.06
N ILE A 20 -3.73 -11.64 25.66
CA ILE A 20 -3.23 -11.60 24.29
C ILE A 20 -4.28 -12.16 23.31
N ALA A 21 -4.90 -13.29 23.64
CA ALA A 21 -5.97 -13.87 22.83
C ALA A 21 -7.14 -12.89 22.65
N HIS A 22 -7.59 -12.26 23.73
CA HIS A 22 -8.66 -11.27 23.67
C HIS A 22 -8.30 -10.08 22.78
N ARG A 23 -7.09 -9.52 22.90
CA ARG A 23 -6.65 -8.37 22.08
C ARG A 23 -6.54 -8.73 20.61
N LEU A 24 -6.03 -9.93 20.30
CA LEU A 24 -5.99 -10.44 18.93
C LEU A 24 -7.39 -10.51 18.33
N THR A 25 -8.38 -11.01 19.06
CA THR A 25 -9.75 -11.12 18.53
C THR A 25 -10.48 -9.78 18.50
N ALA A 26 -10.38 -8.98 19.55
CA ALA A 26 -11.17 -7.75 19.71
C ALA A 26 -10.62 -6.54 18.96
N GLN A 27 -9.30 -6.50 18.71
CA GLN A 27 -8.64 -5.39 17.99
C GLN A 27 -8.33 -5.75 16.54
N LEU A 28 -8.84 -6.88 16.05
CA LEU A 28 -8.69 -7.26 14.66
C LEU A 28 -9.46 -6.24 13.80
N PRO A 29 -8.84 -5.63 12.78
CA PRO A 29 -9.57 -4.78 11.87
C PRO A 29 -10.68 -5.61 11.18
N PRO A 30 -11.83 -5.00 10.85
CA PRO A 30 -12.91 -5.69 10.16
C PRO A 30 -12.38 -6.31 8.87
N SER A 31 -12.84 -7.53 8.56
CA SER A 31 -12.46 -8.21 7.33
C SER A 31 -12.82 -7.35 6.13
N LEU A 32 -11.81 -7.04 5.30
CA LEU A 32 -12.05 -6.33 4.05
C LEU A 32 -12.96 -7.19 3.15
N PRO A 33 -13.89 -6.57 2.40
CA PRO A 33 -14.69 -7.30 1.44
C PRO A 33 -13.77 -8.05 0.44
N PRO A 34 -14.22 -9.19 -0.11
CA PRO A 34 -13.44 -9.92 -1.10
C PRO A 34 -13.02 -8.97 -2.22
N LEU A 35 -11.71 -8.90 -2.49
CA LEU A 35 -11.21 -8.19 -3.66
C LEU A 35 -11.93 -8.76 -4.88
N ALA A 36 -12.64 -7.90 -5.63
CA ALA A 36 -13.10 -8.25 -6.97
C ALA A 36 -11.92 -8.86 -7.73
N ARG A 37 -12.18 -9.90 -8.54
CA ARG A 37 -11.16 -10.61 -9.35
C ARG A 37 -10.15 -9.59 -9.85
N ARG A 38 -8.91 -9.70 -9.35
CA ARG A 38 -7.84 -8.74 -9.67
C ARG A 38 -7.78 -8.66 -11.19
N THR A 39 -7.95 -7.45 -11.72
CA THR A 39 -7.58 -7.17 -13.10
C THR A 39 -6.14 -7.62 -13.29
N GLN A 40 -5.83 -8.20 -14.45
CA GLN A 40 -4.45 -8.60 -14.75
C GLN A 40 -3.53 -7.41 -14.47
N PHE A 41 -2.43 -7.65 -13.75
CA PHE A 41 -1.47 -6.59 -13.45
C PHE A 41 -0.93 -6.05 -14.78
N VAL A 42 -1.28 -4.80 -15.09
CA VAL A 42 -0.68 -4.07 -16.21
C VAL A 42 0.46 -3.25 -15.61
N PRO A 43 1.73 -3.55 -15.95
CA PRO A 43 2.85 -2.74 -15.49
C PRO A 43 2.66 -1.31 -15.99
N PRO A 44 3.06 -0.29 -15.20
CA PRO A 44 3.05 1.09 -15.66
C PRO A 44 3.91 1.25 -16.92
N ASP A 45 3.52 2.19 -17.79
CA ASP A 45 4.30 2.54 -18.96
C ASP A 45 5.76 2.86 -18.62
N ALA A 46 6.68 2.49 -19.52
CA ALA A 46 8.11 2.71 -19.36
C ALA A 46 8.43 4.21 -19.19
N PHE A 47 9.51 4.49 -18.45
CA PHE A 47 10.05 5.84 -18.36
C PHE A 47 10.82 6.18 -19.64
N GLN A 48 10.58 7.39 -20.13
CA GLN A 48 11.19 7.92 -21.34
C GLN A 48 11.62 9.38 -21.11
N THR A 49 12.69 9.80 -21.77
CA THR A 49 13.19 11.18 -21.71
C THR A 49 12.60 11.98 -22.87
N CYS A 50 12.13 13.20 -22.60
CA CYS A 50 11.59 14.07 -23.64
C CYS A 50 12.71 14.75 -24.44
N GLU A 51 12.76 14.52 -25.74
CA GLU A 51 13.77 15.10 -26.66
C GLU A 51 13.76 16.65 -26.72
N LYS A 52 12.70 17.31 -26.25
CA LYS A 52 12.59 18.79 -26.31
C LYS A 52 12.96 19.51 -25.02
N CYS A 53 12.86 18.83 -23.87
CA CYS A 53 12.99 19.48 -22.57
C CYS A 53 13.64 18.61 -21.50
N ASP A 54 14.21 17.46 -21.89
CA ASP A 54 14.90 16.48 -21.05
C ASP A 54 14.12 15.98 -19.82
N ARG A 55 12.81 16.23 -19.78
CA ARG A 55 11.95 15.78 -18.68
C ARG A 55 11.60 14.31 -18.86
N VAL A 56 11.77 13.54 -17.78
CA VAL A 56 11.32 12.15 -17.70
C VAL A 56 9.79 12.09 -17.61
N PHE A 57 9.17 11.27 -18.45
CA PHE A 57 7.73 11.01 -18.46
C PHE A 57 7.45 9.53 -18.72
N ARG A 58 6.21 9.10 -18.51
CA ARG A 58 5.76 7.73 -18.81
C ARG A 58 4.89 7.74 -20.07
N ALA A 59 5.19 6.86 -21.01
CA ALA A 59 4.40 6.67 -22.22
C ALA A 59 4.62 5.26 -22.81
N PRO A 60 3.63 4.70 -23.52
CA PRO A 60 3.75 3.39 -24.16
C PRO A 60 4.67 3.41 -25.39
N THR A 61 4.81 4.56 -26.05
CA THR A 61 5.64 4.75 -27.24
C THR A 61 6.58 5.93 -27.09
N PRO A 62 7.76 5.93 -27.76
CA PRO A 62 8.64 7.09 -27.86
C PRO A 62 7.93 8.32 -28.36
N GLY A 63 8.22 9.46 -27.74
CA GLY A 63 7.54 10.70 -28.08
C GLY A 63 7.92 11.89 -27.22
N THR A 64 7.05 12.90 -27.27
CA THR A 64 7.21 14.16 -26.56
C THR A 64 6.34 14.17 -25.30
N CYS A 65 6.83 14.75 -24.20
CA CYS A 65 6.04 14.84 -22.98
C CYS A 65 4.78 15.71 -23.18
N LYS A 66 3.76 15.53 -22.32
CA LYS A 66 2.50 16.28 -22.38
C LYS A 66 2.65 17.81 -22.37
N GLY A 67 3.74 18.32 -21.79
CA GLY A 67 4.03 19.77 -21.77
C GLY A 67 4.61 20.31 -23.07
N CYS A 68 5.11 19.44 -23.96
CA CYS A 68 5.74 19.82 -25.23
C CYS A 68 5.01 19.25 -26.45
N ALA A 69 3.93 18.48 -26.22
CA ALA A 69 3.02 18.04 -27.26
C ALA A 69 2.34 19.27 -27.89
N PRO A 70 2.27 19.37 -29.24
CA PRO A 70 1.49 20.42 -29.89
C PRO A 70 0.01 20.27 -29.49
N ALA A 71 -0.67 21.41 -29.33
CA ALA A 71 -2.11 21.46 -29.11
C ALA A 71 -2.89 20.89 -30.31
#